data_AF-A0A7W0YFE8-F1
#
_entry.id   AF-A0A7W0YFE8-F1
#
_cell.length_a   1.000
_cell.length_b   1.000
_cell.length_c   1.000
_cell.angle_alpha   90.00
_cell.angle_beta   90.00
_cell.angle_gamma   90.00
#
_symmetry.space_group_name_H-M   'P 1'
#
loop_
_entity.id
_entity.type
_entity.pdbx_description
1 polymer ?
#
loop_
_entity_poly.entity_id
_entity_poly.type
_entity_poly.pdbx_seq_one_letter_code
_entity_poly.pdbx_strand_id
1 'polypeptide(L)'
;MATSPTQISHTTRRTPDRVDAAAAWSTSARAIARGGAVDAVGLEERAASLAKRSIKRESKLQALDLIIRCMDLTTLEGADTPGKAVAICAKAVRPDPQDPAIPSVA
;
A
#
# COMPACT_ATOMS: atom_id res chain seq x y z
N MET A 1 -7.19 29.87 46.75
CA MET A 1 -6.09 30.19 45.83
C MET A 1 -6.11 29.15 44.73
N ALA A 2 -6.45 29.56 43.51
CA ALA A 2 -6.77 28.68 42.40
C ALA A 2 -5.51 28.13 41.72
N THR A 3 -5.49 26.82 41.44
CA THR A 3 -4.50 26.16 40.58
C THR A 3 -4.86 26.41 39.12
N SER A 4 -4.02 27.13 38.40
CA SER A 4 -4.15 27.38 36.96
C SER A 4 -3.90 26.10 36.15
N PRO A 5 -4.73 25.79 35.13
CA PRO A 5 -4.43 24.69 34.23
C PRO A 5 -3.36 25.10 33.20
N THR A 6 -2.31 24.29 33.11
CA THR A 6 -1.25 24.37 32.09
C THR A 6 -1.85 24.18 30.70
N GLN A 7 -1.82 25.22 29.88
CA GLN A 7 -2.30 25.20 28.51
C GLN A 7 -1.28 24.51 27.60
N ILE A 8 -1.57 23.30 27.14
CA ILE A 8 -0.72 22.58 26.17
C ILE A 8 -0.90 23.24 24.80
N SER A 9 0.15 23.88 24.33
CA SER A 9 0.20 24.51 23.02
C SER A 9 0.18 23.43 21.93
N HIS A 10 -0.91 23.37 21.16
CA HIS A 10 -0.98 22.53 19.97
C HIS A 10 -0.06 23.15 18.90
N THR A 11 1.11 22.55 18.69
CA THR A 11 1.94 22.86 17.53
C THR A 11 1.18 22.42 16.27
N THR A 12 0.60 23.37 15.55
CA THR A 12 0.07 23.14 14.20
C THR A 12 1.20 22.60 13.34
N ARG A 13 1.16 21.28 13.06
CA ARG A 13 2.10 20.63 12.14
C ARG A 13 2.00 21.36 10.80
N ARG A 14 3.10 21.99 10.38
CA ARG A 14 3.27 22.55 9.04
C ARG A 14 3.14 21.37 8.06
N THR A 15 2.01 21.28 7.37
CA THR A 15 1.83 20.34 6.27
C THR A 15 2.84 20.72 5.19
N PRO A 16 3.76 19.83 4.76
CA PRO A 16 4.51 20.09 3.56
C PRO A 16 3.52 20.25 2.40
N ASP A 17 3.85 21.16 1.48
CA ASP A 17 3.28 21.27 0.14
C ASP A 17 2.85 19.88 -0.36
N ARG A 18 1.53 19.64 -0.34
CA ARG A 18 0.96 18.44 -0.93
C ARG A 18 1.01 18.71 -2.42
N VAL A 19 1.98 18.09 -3.10
CA VAL A 19 1.87 17.86 -4.54
C VAL A 19 0.46 17.37 -4.83
N ASP A 20 -0.28 18.13 -5.64
CA ASP A 20 -1.66 17.79 -5.96
C ASP A 20 -1.66 16.46 -6.73
N ALA A 21 -1.86 15.36 -6.01
CA ALA A 21 -1.85 14.01 -6.56
C ALA A 21 -2.87 13.86 -7.70
N ALA A 22 -3.96 14.61 -7.64
CA ALA A 22 -4.95 14.72 -8.71
C ALA A 22 -4.38 15.38 -9.99
N ALA A 23 -3.55 16.42 -9.84
CA ALA A 23 -2.87 17.08 -10.96
C ALA A 23 -1.76 16.19 -11.55
N ALA A 24 -1.04 15.45 -10.70
CA ALA A 24 -0.03 14.48 -11.12
C ALA A 24 -0.67 13.29 -11.88
N TRP A 25 -1.74 12.72 -11.34
CA TRP A 25 -2.48 11.63 -11.98
C TRP A 25 -3.07 12.05 -13.33
N SER A 26 -3.75 13.20 -13.39
CA SER A 26 -4.34 13.71 -14.63
C SER A 26 -3.29 13.95 -15.72
N THR A 27 -2.08 14.38 -15.36
CA THR A 27 -0.95 14.52 -16.29
C THR A 27 -0.50 13.17 -16.84
N SER A 28 -0.32 12.16 -15.98
CA SER A 28 0.05 10.80 -16.38
C SER A 28 -1.05 10.12 -17.20
N ALA A 29 -2.31 10.23 -16.79
CA ALA A 29 -3.45 9.68 -17.53
C ALA A 29 -3.54 10.28 -18.95
N ARG A 30 -3.25 11.58 -19.11
CA ARG A 30 -3.19 12.25 -20.41
C ARG A 30 -2.00 11.79 -21.25
N ALA A 31 -0.87 11.46 -20.62
CA ALA A 31 0.28 10.89 -21.31
C ALA A 31 0.01 9.46 -21.79
N ILE A 32 -0.61 8.63 -20.95
CA ILE A 32 -1.03 7.26 -21.28
C ILE A 32 -2.09 7.27 -22.39
N ALA A 33 -3.08 8.16 -22.30
CA ALA A 33 -4.13 8.32 -23.32
C ALA A 33 -3.60 8.82 -24.68
N ARG A 34 -2.42 9.45 -24.70
CA ARG A 34 -1.71 9.85 -25.92
C ARG A 34 -0.66 8.84 -26.38
N GLY A 35 -0.43 7.78 -25.61
CA GLY A 35 0.46 6.69 -25.99
C GLY A 35 -0.10 5.92 -27.19
N GLY A 36 0.79 5.39 -28.02
CA GLY A 36 0.40 4.49 -29.12
C GLY A 36 -0.26 3.22 -28.60
N ALA A 37 -0.91 2.47 -29.50
CA ALA A 37 -1.53 1.19 -29.17
C ALA A 37 -0.51 0.24 -28.51
N VAL A 38 -0.95 -0.45 -27.46
CA VAL A 38 -0.14 -1.46 -26.78
C VAL A 38 -0.04 -2.69 -27.68
N ASP A 39 1.18 -3.17 -27.92
CA ASP A 39 1.41 -4.49 -28.51
C ASP A 39 1.07 -5.57 -27.49
N ALA A 40 -0.18 -6.03 -27.55
CA ALA A 40 -0.71 -7.07 -26.66
C ALA A 40 0.03 -8.39 -26.83
N VAL A 41 0.39 -8.77 -28.06
CA VAL A 41 1.05 -10.05 -28.36
C VAL A 41 2.44 -10.07 -27.73
N GLY A 42 3.25 -9.03 -27.96
CA GLY A 42 4.58 -8.94 -27.34
C GLY A 42 4.54 -8.86 -25.82
N LEU A 43 3.49 -8.27 -25.23
CA LEU A 43 3.30 -8.26 -23.77
C LEU A 43 3.02 -9.68 -23.24
N GLU A 44 2.07 -10.37 -23.86
CA GLU A 44 1.66 -11.72 -23.48
C GLU A 44 2.80 -12.72 -23.63
N GLU A 45 3.57 -12.66 -24.72
CA GLU A 45 4.75 -13.51 -24.93
C GLU A 45 5.81 -13.33 -23.84
N ARG A 46 6.09 -12.08 -23.45
CA ARG A 46 7.02 -11.78 -22.36
C ARG A 46 6.51 -12.32 -21.03
N ALA A 47 5.24 -12.08 -20.71
CA ALA A 47 4.62 -12.60 -19.49
C ALA A 47 4.66 -14.14 -19.46
N ALA A 48 4.28 -14.78 -20.58
CA ALA A 48 4.30 -16.24 -20.72
C ALA A 48 5.71 -16.82 -20.57
N SER A 49 6.75 -16.11 -21.00
CA SER A 49 8.15 -16.55 -20.85
C SER A 49 8.55 -16.77 -19.38
N LEU A 50 7.97 -16.00 -18.45
CA LEU A 50 8.24 -16.11 -17.02
C LEU A 50 7.60 -17.35 -16.37
N ALA A 51 6.55 -17.91 -17.00
CA ALA A 51 5.76 -19.01 -16.43
C ALA A 51 6.11 -20.40 -16.99
N LYS A 52 7.07 -20.51 -17.91
CA LYS A 52 7.39 -21.76 -18.64
C LYS A 52 7.94 -22.90 -17.77
N ARG A 53 8.37 -22.61 -16.54
CA ARG A 53 8.89 -23.62 -15.60
C ARG A 53 8.39 -23.32 -14.19
N SER A 54 8.11 -24.39 -13.46
CA SER A 54 7.77 -24.28 -12.05
C SER A 54 8.91 -23.66 -11.24
N ILE A 55 8.56 -22.70 -10.39
CA ILE A 55 9.45 -22.16 -9.36
C ILE A 55 9.56 -23.20 -8.23
N LYS A 56 10.76 -23.34 -7.66
CA LYS A 56 11.01 -24.20 -6.49
C LYS A 56 10.07 -23.85 -5.35
N ARG A 57 9.65 -24.85 -4.58
CA ARG A 57 8.71 -24.65 -3.46
C ARG A 57 9.26 -23.63 -2.46
N GLU A 58 10.53 -23.76 -2.10
CA GLU A 58 11.20 -22.90 -1.12
C GLU A 58 11.23 -21.43 -1.58
N SER A 59 11.48 -21.21 -2.87
CA SER A 59 11.47 -19.86 -3.46
C SER A 59 10.07 -19.24 -3.46
N LYS A 60 9.01 -20.04 -3.65
CA LYS A 60 7.63 -19.53 -3.55
C LYS A 60 7.31 -19.10 -2.11
N LEU A 61 7.75 -19.86 -1.11
CA LEU A 61 7.57 -19.50 0.30
C LEU A 61 8.28 -18.18 0.63
N GLN A 62 9.56 -18.05 0.23
CA GLN A 62 10.31 -16.80 0.41
C GLN A 62 9.65 -15.61 -0.30
N ALA A 63 9.10 -15.83 -1.50
CA ALA A 63 8.41 -14.79 -2.25
C ALA A 63 7.11 -14.36 -1.54
N LEU A 64 6.36 -15.27 -0.94
CA LEU A 64 5.16 -14.93 -0.16
C LEU A 64 5.53 -14.08 1.06
N ASP A 65 6.58 -14.45 1.81
CA ASP A 65 7.06 -13.65 2.94
C ASP A 65 7.48 -12.24 2.52
N LEU A 66 8.16 -12.13 1.37
CA LEU A 66 8.56 -10.85 0.80
C LEU A 66 7.35 -10.01 0.40
N ILE A 67 6.37 -10.61 -0.27
CA ILE A 67 5.15 -9.92 -0.69
C ILE A 67 4.45 -9.31 0.53
N ILE A 68 4.33 -10.06 1.63
CA ILE A 68 3.69 -9.56 2.86
C ILE A 68 4.45 -8.34 3.41
N ARG A 69 5.78 -8.40 3.47
CA ARG A 69 6.62 -7.28 3.93
C ARG A 69 6.56 -6.05 3.03
N CYS A 70 6.28 -6.24 1.74
CA CYS A 70 6.18 -5.16 0.76
C CYS A 70 4.75 -4.66 0.53
N MET A 71 3.76 -5.21 1.23
CA MET A 71 2.36 -4.89 1.00
C MET A 71 1.93 -3.68 1.83
N ASP A 72 1.37 -2.68 1.17
CA ASP A 72 0.64 -1.61 1.85
C ASP A 72 -0.80 -2.06 2.08
N LEU A 73 -1.16 -2.37 3.33
CA LEU A 73 -2.53 -2.76 3.66
C LEU A 73 -3.44 -1.53 3.78
N THR A 74 -4.07 -1.16 2.65
CA THR A 74 -4.89 0.05 2.53
C THR A 74 -6.39 -0.23 2.52
N THR A 75 -7.18 0.73 3.02
CA THR A 75 -8.63 0.85 2.79
C THR A 75 -8.91 2.26 2.28
N LEU A 76 -9.68 2.36 1.19
CA LEU A 76 -10.05 3.63 0.55
C LEU A 76 -11.57 3.68 0.31
N GLU A 77 -12.34 3.05 1.19
CA GLU A 77 -13.79 3.00 1.06
C GLU A 77 -14.38 4.32 1.56
N GLY A 78 -15.33 4.89 0.81
CA GLY A 78 -16.00 6.14 1.19
C GLY A 78 -16.76 6.10 2.52
N ALA A 79 -16.97 4.90 3.08
CA ALA A 79 -17.65 4.64 4.35
C ALA A 79 -16.70 4.16 5.47
N ASP A 80 -15.39 4.41 5.35
CA ASP A 80 -14.44 4.04 6.40
C ASP A 80 -14.76 4.75 7.72
N THR A 81 -14.77 3.96 8.80
CA THR A 81 -14.95 4.46 10.16
C THR A 81 -13.64 4.39 10.93
N PRO A 82 -13.45 5.19 12.00
CA PRO A 82 -12.28 5.07 12.85
C PRO A 82 -12.05 3.64 13.37
N GLY A 83 -13.13 2.90 13.66
CA GLY A 83 -13.05 1.51 14.07
C GLY A 83 -12.48 0.59 12.98
N LYS A 84 -12.85 0.80 11.72
CA LYS A 84 -12.29 0.05 10.58
C LYS A 84 -10.82 0.39 10.36
N ALA A 85 -10.43 1.65 10.52
CA ALA A 85 -9.02 2.06 10.47
C ALA A 85 -8.18 1.38 11.59
N VAL A 86 -8.70 1.31 12.81
CA VAL A 86 -8.01 0.58 13.90
C VAL A 86 -7.92 -0.92 13.59
N ALA A 87 -9.00 -1.52 13.07
CA ALA A 87 -9.02 -2.94 12.74
C ALA A 87 -8.03 -3.29 11.60
N ILE A 88 -7.90 -2.45 10.58
CA ILE A 88 -6.94 -2.68 9.49
C ILE A 88 -5.50 -2.50 9.99
N CYS A 89 -5.23 -1.51 10.84
CA CYS A 89 -3.91 -1.36 11.47
C CYS A 89 -3.54 -2.56 12.35
N ALA A 90 -4.49 -3.13 13.10
CA ALA A 90 -4.24 -4.34 13.88
C ALA A 90 -3.90 -5.55 12.99
N LYS A 91 -4.58 -5.69 11.85
CA LYS A 91 -4.28 -6.73 10.85
C LYS A 91 -2.95 -6.50 10.16
N ALA A 92 -2.55 -5.25 9.94
CA ALA A 92 -1.25 -4.94 9.37
C ALA A 92 -0.10 -5.43 10.27
N VAL A 93 -0.22 -5.19 11.58
CA VAL A 93 0.76 -5.64 12.57
C VAL A 93 0.77 -7.15 12.71
N ARG A 94 -0.41 -7.79 12.70
CA ARG A 94 -0.53 -9.25 12.84
C ARG A 94 -1.49 -9.81 11.79
N PRO A 95 -0.99 -10.12 10.59
CA PRO A 95 -1.83 -10.60 9.49
C PRO A 95 -2.49 -11.94 9.78
N ASP A 96 -1.73 -12.87 10.36
CA ASP A 96 -2.24 -14.14 10.87
C ASP A 96 -2.16 -14.17 12.41
N PRO A 97 -3.31 -14.12 13.12
CA PRO A 97 -3.34 -14.24 14.57
C PRO A 97 -2.97 -15.63 15.11
N GLN A 98 -2.96 -16.67 14.27
CA GLN A 98 -2.65 -18.05 14.68
C GLN A 98 -1.19 -18.41 14.38
N ASP A 99 -0.56 -17.76 13.41
CA ASP A 99 0.83 -18.01 13.02
C ASP A 99 1.73 -16.77 13.27
N PRO A 100 2.56 -16.77 14.34
CA PRO A 100 3.48 -15.67 14.62
C PRO A 100 4.70 -15.64 13.69
N ALA A 101 4.93 -16.64 12.84
CA ALA A 101 6.02 -16.64 11.87
C ALA A 101 5.72 -15.74 10.66
N ILE A 102 4.44 -15.46 10.39
CA ILE A 102 4.01 -14.55 9.33
C ILE A 102 4.47 -13.12 9.68
N PRO A 103 5.26 -12.46 8.81
CA PRO A 103 5.74 -11.12 9.09
C PRO A 103 4.59 -10.09 9.11
N SER A 104 4.78 -9.00 9.83
CA SER A 104 3.92 -7.82 9.70
C SER A 104 4.06 -7.21 8.30
N VAL A 105 3.04 -6.50 7.87
CA VAL A 105 3.13 -5.62 6.70
C VAL A 105 3.62 -4.24 7.15
N ALA A 106 4.32 -3.52 6.27
CA ALA A 106 4.81 -2.14 6.42
C ALA A 106 5.44 -1.77 7.77
#